data_AF-A0A3N1MMT1-F1
#
_entry.id   AF-A0A3N1MMT1-F1
#
_cell.length_a   1.000
_cell.length_b   1.000
_cell.length_c   1.000
_cell.angle_alpha   90.00
_cell.angle_beta   90.00
_cell.angle_gamma   90.00
#
_symmetry.space_group_name_H-M   'P 1'
#
loop_
_entity.id
_entity.type
_entity.pdbx_description
1 polymer ?
#
loop_
_entity_poly.entity_id
_entity_poly.type
_entity_poly.pdbx_seq_one_letter_code
_entity_poly.pdbx_strand_id
1 'polypeptide(L)'
;MDGTAESADETSDGSLGALVSRLGQVLRRAPLQDEDRKGRAIELRLLMSGIEEHGVDAAALIRHGMAGLAWVPVISLLIINADDTTIEDSPLDIDGWMRALLLDTLPVPGSSSSGTGTEPTDANAMSTLIDRAVHLLPTWVLEAPIQDVVTLTPPAPELLQQVTSGGAASGVTEAYRWLWERFGNDDLSKWADESLRLEFQWREQDWQPPFPLDGLTVDRASDPELHVQMAKRWVRGPDLPDQIQLLFQLQDQAIDFLTEQRYTEAAALFEFYLKQTPGDVLARNNLGFCLMPLRPEMALHHLESIRLKTADNPTMTLINVCTALALLGRHGEALERAEYHWQRGPAAAQFGGAYLWRLKDDAIDLVHAPDLRLSLAHLAHGLAQHLNLPDRVRRWRERAEALGATAP
;
A
#
# COMPACT_ATOMS: atom_id res chain seq x y z
N MET A 1 39.89 -18.81 -29.36
CA MET A 1 39.28 -20.15 -29.23
C MET A 1 38.89 -20.27 -27.77
N ASP A 2 38.09 -19.35 -27.24
CA ASP A 2 36.67 -19.10 -27.52
C ASP A 2 35.80 -20.33 -27.28
N GLY A 3 34.92 -20.20 -26.27
CA GLY A 3 33.95 -21.20 -25.86
C GLY A 3 33.55 -21.14 -24.39
N THR A 4 33.59 -19.98 -23.73
CA THR A 4 32.83 -19.77 -22.48
C THR A 4 31.41 -19.40 -22.88
N ALA A 5 30.50 -20.35 -22.72
CA ALA A 5 29.06 -20.08 -22.77
C ALA A 5 28.71 -19.11 -21.64
N GLU A 6 28.56 -17.84 -21.99
CA GLU A 6 27.66 -16.93 -21.29
C GLU A 6 26.27 -17.56 -21.34
N SER A 7 25.84 -18.16 -20.23
CA SER A 7 24.42 -18.42 -20.00
C SER A 7 23.76 -17.06 -19.81
N ALA A 8 23.22 -16.54 -20.91
CA ALA A 8 22.35 -15.39 -20.92
C ALA A 8 21.22 -15.58 -19.89
N ASP A 9 21.06 -14.54 -19.08
CA ASP A 9 19.98 -14.30 -18.14
C ASP A 9 18.67 -14.04 -18.92
N GLU A 10 18.13 -15.08 -19.56
CA GLU A 10 17.06 -15.00 -20.57
C GLU A 10 15.69 -15.52 -20.08
N THR A 11 15.46 -15.75 -18.78
CA THR A 11 14.20 -16.40 -18.32
C THR A 11 13.51 -15.80 -17.09
N SER A 12 13.54 -14.48 -16.90
CA SER A 12 12.77 -13.82 -15.80
C SER A 12 11.47 -13.16 -16.25
N ASP A 13 11.41 -12.55 -17.44
CA ASP A 13 10.28 -11.68 -17.84
C ASP A 13 9.01 -12.44 -18.27
N GLY A 14 9.12 -13.74 -18.55
CA GLY A 14 8.00 -14.56 -19.04
C GLY A 14 7.38 -15.51 -18.01
N SER A 15 7.90 -15.57 -16.78
CA SER A 15 7.35 -16.49 -15.76
C SER A 15 5.96 -16.05 -15.30
N LEU A 16 5.07 -17.00 -15.01
CA LEU A 16 3.74 -16.70 -14.46
C LEU A 16 3.82 -15.78 -13.23
N GLY A 17 4.77 -16.03 -12.34
CA GLY A 17 4.96 -15.21 -11.14
C GLY A 17 5.34 -13.76 -11.44
N ALA A 18 6.28 -13.55 -12.37
CA ALA A 18 6.67 -12.20 -12.80
C ALA A 18 5.50 -11.48 -13.48
N LEU A 19 4.75 -12.18 -14.33
CA LEU A 19 3.58 -11.62 -15.02
C LEU A 19 2.46 -11.23 -14.03
N VAL A 20 2.15 -12.10 -13.05
CA VAL A 20 1.14 -11.84 -12.01
C VAL A 20 1.57 -10.67 -11.13
N SER A 21 2.83 -10.64 -10.70
CA SER A 21 3.40 -9.54 -9.91
C SER A 21 3.30 -8.21 -10.67
N ARG A 22 3.71 -8.21 -11.94
CA ARG A 22 3.66 -7.04 -12.82
C ARG A 22 2.22 -6.59 -13.09
N LEU A 23 1.30 -7.53 -13.31
CA LEU A 23 -0.13 -7.23 -13.48
C LEU A 23 -0.66 -6.45 -12.28
N GLY A 24 -0.39 -6.90 -11.05
CA GLY A 24 -0.82 -6.19 -9.85
C GLY A 24 -0.20 -4.79 -9.70
N GLN A 25 1.08 -4.62 -10.05
CA GLN A 25 1.75 -3.31 -10.06
C GLN A 25 1.09 -2.33 -11.04
N VAL A 26 0.81 -2.78 -12.27
CA VAL A 26 0.18 -1.94 -13.29
C VAL A 26 -1.29 -1.67 -12.95
N LEU A 27 -1.98 -2.67 -12.39
CA LEU A 27 -3.38 -2.59 -12.02
C LEU A 27 -3.62 -1.58 -10.90
N ARG A 28 -2.77 -1.54 -9.87
CA ARG A 28 -2.94 -0.58 -8.75
C ARG A 28 -2.60 0.87 -9.12
N ARG A 29 -1.71 1.08 -10.10
CA ARG A 29 -1.20 2.41 -10.45
C ARG A 29 -2.31 3.32 -11.00
N ALA A 30 -2.55 4.44 -10.31
CA ALA A 30 -3.46 5.49 -10.78
C ALA A 30 -2.87 6.27 -11.98
N PRO A 31 -3.50 6.24 -13.17
CA PRO A 31 -3.06 7.05 -14.30
C PRO A 31 -3.41 8.52 -14.06
N LEU A 32 -2.47 9.44 -14.28
CA LEU A 32 -2.70 10.87 -14.11
C LEU A 32 -3.00 11.62 -15.40
N GLN A 33 -2.54 11.10 -16.53
CA GLN A 33 -2.77 11.67 -17.84
C GLN A 33 -3.50 10.66 -18.72
N ASP A 34 -4.20 11.15 -19.75
CA ASP A 34 -4.96 10.25 -20.64
C ASP A 34 -4.04 9.28 -21.40
N GLU A 35 -2.83 9.72 -21.76
CA GLU A 35 -1.82 8.85 -22.37
C GLU A 35 -1.33 7.76 -21.42
N ASP A 36 -1.16 8.07 -20.12
CA ASP A 36 -0.85 7.06 -19.10
C ASP A 36 -1.97 6.04 -18.97
N ARG A 37 -3.23 6.49 -19.00
CA ARG A 37 -4.41 5.62 -18.94
C ARG A 37 -4.45 4.66 -20.14
N LYS A 38 -4.22 5.17 -21.35
CA LYS A 38 -4.17 4.37 -22.58
C LYS A 38 -3.00 3.37 -22.54
N GLY A 39 -1.81 3.83 -22.16
CA GLY A 39 -0.61 3.00 -22.03
C GLY A 39 -0.82 1.87 -21.01
N ARG A 40 -1.35 2.20 -19.83
CA ARG A 40 -1.74 1.23 -18.80
C ARG A 40 -2.72 0.19 -19.34
N ALA A 41 -3.76 0.60 -20.07
CA ALA A 41 -4.73 -0.33 -20.63
C ALA A 41 -4.12 -1.28 -21.68
N ILE A 42 -3.14 -0.81 -22.47
CA ILE A 42 -2.40 -1.65 -23.42
C ILE A 42 -1.53 -2.66 -22.68
N GLU A 43 -0.76 -2.21 -21.67
CA GLU A 43 0.12 -3.06 -20.86
C GLU A 43 -0.68 -4.15 -20.13
N LEU A 44 -1.82 -3.80 -19.51
CA LEU A 44 -2.69 -4.77 -18.85
C LEU A 44 -3.17 -5.87 -19.82
N ARG A 45 -3.57 -5.51 -21.04
CA ARG A 45 -3.99 -6.51 -22.05
C ARG A 45 -2.86 -7.45 -22.46
N LEU A 46 -1.64 -6.94 -22.59
CA LEU A 46 -0.47 -7.75 -22.92
C LEU A 46 -0.14 -8.73 -21.78
N LEU A 47 -0.17 -8.26 -20.53
CA LEU A 47 0.06 -9.10 -19.35
C LEU A 47 -1.03 -10.15 -19.20
N MET A 48 -2.30 -9.79 -19.40
CA MET A 48 -3.41 -10.73 -19.39
C MET A 48 -3.21 -11.85 -20.43
N SER A 49 -2.83 -11.51 -21.66
CA SER A 49 -2.54 -12.51 -22.70
C SER A 49 -1.40 -13.45 -22.30
N GLY A 50 -0.31 -12.92 -21.71
CA GLY A 50 0.80 -13.75 -21.24
C GLY A 50 0.43 -14.69 -20.08
N ILE A 51 -0.47 -14.25 -19.20
CA ILE A 51 -1.00 -15.08 -18.10
C ILE A 51 -1.91 -16.19 -18.65
N GLU A 52 -2.74 -15.87 -19.66
CA GLU A 52 -3.62 -16.84 -20.34
C GLU A 52 -2.82 -17.93 -21.07
N GLU A 53 -1.64 -17.62 -21.61
CA GLU A 53 -0.72 -18.61 -22.20
C GLU A 53 -0.25 -19.67 -21.19
N HIS A 54 -0.28 -19.35 -19.89
CA HIS A 54 0.03 -20.27 -18.79
C HIS A 54 -1.22 -21.02 -18.27
N GLY A 55 -2.38 -20.86 -18.91
CA GLY A 55 -3.63 -21.55 -18.56
C GLY A 55 -4.36 -20.96 -17.36
N VAL A 56 -4.05 -19.72 -16.97
CA VAL A 56 -4.74 -18.97 -15.91
C VAL A 56 -5.67 -17.94 -16.56
N ASP A 57 -6.95 -17.90 -16.15
CA ASP A 57 -7.88 -16.88 -16.63
C ASP A 57 -7.54 -15.53 -15.99
N ALA A 58 -6.96 -14.63 -16.78
CA ALA A 58 -6.50 -13.34 -16.31
C ALA A 58 -7.65 -12.41 -15.90
N ALA A 59 -8.82 -12.51 -16.55
CA ALA A 59 -10.00 -11.74 -16.16
C ALA A 59 -10.52 -12.22 -14.80
N ALA A 60 -10.59 -13.53 -14.59
CA ALA A 60 -10.96 -14.10 -13.29
C ALA A 60 -9.94 -13.75 -12.19
N LEU A 61 -8.64 -13.73 -12.51
CA LEU A 61 -7.59 -13.28 -11.59
C LEU A 61 -7.79 -11.83 -11.16
N ILE A 62 -8.08 -10.93 -12.09
CA ILE A 62 -8.37 -9.52 -11.77
C ILE A 62 -9.62 -9.42 -10.90
N ARG A 63 -10.71 -10.08 -11.30
CA ARG A 63 -12.01 -9.99 -10.61
C ARG A 63 -12.01 -10.56 -9.22
N HIS A 64 -11.33 -11.69 -9.02
CA HIS A 64 -11.49 -12.48 -7.82
C HIS A 64 -10.24 -12.48 -6.94
N GLY A 65 -9.05 -12.36 -7.54
CA GLY A 65 -7.79 -12.28 -6.81
C GLY A 65 -7.35 -10.85 -6.52
N MET A 66 -7.52 -9.94 -7.50
CA MET A 66 -6.96 -8.58 -7.43
C MET A 66 -8.03 -7.47 -7.40
N ALA A 67 -9.27 -7.78 -7.03
CA ALA A 67 -10.36 -6.80 -7.07
C ALA A 67 -10.00 -5.52 -6.34
N GLY A 68 -9.42 -5.67 -5.14
CA GLY A 68 -8.89 -4.59 -4.32
C GLY A 68 -7.96 -3.63 -5.06
N LEU A 69 -7.08 -4.15 -5.92
CA LEU A 69 -6.12 -3.33 -6.67
C LEU A 69 -6.76 -2.62 -7.86
N ALA A 70 -7.78 -3.22 -8.47
CA ALA A 70 -8.40 -2.70 -9.69
C ALA A 70 -9.17 -1.40 -9.48
N TRP A 71 -9.78 -1.22 -8.31
CA TRP A 71 -10.56 -0.02 -8.01
C TRP A 71 -9.81 1.07 -7.23
N VAL A 72 -8.64 0.75 -6.67
CA VAL A 72 -7.77 1.72 -5.97
C VAL A 72 -7.39 2.92 -6.85
N PRO A 73 -7.05 2.76 -8.14
CA PRO A 73 -6.88 3.89 -9.06
C PRO A 73 -8.09 4.83 -9.09
N VAL A 74 -9.30 4.28 -9.14
CA VAL A 74 -10.55 5.06 -9.25
C VAL A 74 -10.74 5.90 -8.00
N ILE A 75 -10.71 5.28 -6.81
CA ILE A 75 -10.90 6.03 -5.56
C ILE A 75 -9.77 7.05 -5.35
N SER A 76 -8.52 6.70 -5.70
CA SER A 76 -7.38 7.62 -5.56
C SER A 76 -7.52 8.86 -6.42
N LEU A 77 -7.94 8.70 -7.68
CA LEU A 77 -8.20 9.82 -8.58
C LEU A 77 -9.41 10.65 -8.12
N LEU A 78 -10.47 10.02 -7.63
CA LEU A 78 -11.60 10.75 -7.06
C LEU A 78 -11.17 11.59 -5.85
N ILE A 79 -10.32 11.05 -4.96
CA ILE A 79 -9.76 11.79 -3.81
C ILE A 79 -8.97 13.01 -4.29
N ILE A 80 -8.04 12.80 -5.23
CA ILE A 80 -7.16 13.87 -5.74
C ILE A 80 -7.99 14.98 -6.39
N ASN A 81 -9.06 14.64 -7.10
CA ASN A 81 -9.92 15.61 -7.76
C ASN A 81 -10.98 16.24 -6.83
N ALA A 82 -11.22 15.69 -5.63
CA ALA A 82 -12.26 16.18 -4.72
C ALA A 82 -11.87 17.43 -3.92
N ASP A 83 -10.58 17.75 -3.76
CA ASP A 83 -10.09 18.90 -2.99
C ASP A 83 -9.90 20.19 -3.85
N ASP A 84 -10.40 20.20 -5.10
CA ASP A 84 -10.54 21.36 -6.00
C ASP A 84 -9.24 22.16 -6.28
N THR A 85 -8.40 21.63 -7.18
CA THR A 85 -7.54 22.42 -8.09
C THR A 85 -7.43 21.70 -9.42
N THR A 86 -8.24 22.13 -10.40
CA THR A 86 -7.89 22.14 -11.83
C THR A 86 -7.04 20.96 -12.35
N ILE A 87 -7.66 19.80 -12.55
CA ILE A 87 -7.23 18.95 -13.67
C ILE A 87 -8.32 19.12 -14.74
N GLU A 88 -8.23 20.19 -15.54
CA GLU A 88 -9.10 20.38 -16.72
C GLU A 88 -9.01 19.16 -17.67
N ASP A 89 -7.94 18.37 -17.57
CA ASP A 89 -7.67 17.15 -18.32
C ASP A 89 -7.57 15.91 -17.41
N SER A 90 -8.54 15.70 -16.51
CA SER A 90 -8.57 14.46 -15.72
C SER A 90 -8.65 13.26 -16.67
N PRO A 91 -7.80 12.23 -16.50
CA PRO A 91 -7.87 11.02 -17.33
C PRO A 91 -9.09 10.19 -16.99
N LEU A 92 -9.80 10.51 -15.91
CA LEU A 92 -10.99 9.81 -15.47
C LEU A 92 -12.23 10.63 -15.80
N ASP A 93 -13.30 9.96 -16.24
CA ASP A 93 -14.63 10.57 -16.34
C ASP A 93 -15.19 10.79 -14.92
N ILE A 94 -14.75 11.87 -14.27
CA ILE A 94 -15.11 12.21 -12.88
C ILE A 94 -16.62 12.31 -12.74
N ASP A 95 -17.30 13.04 -13.64
CA ASP A 95 -18.75 13.21 -13.64
C ASP A 95 -19.49 11.87 -13.81
N GLY A 96 -18.98 10.97 -14.68
CA GLY A 96 -19.51 9.62 -14.83
C GLY A 96 -19.38 8.81 -13.54
N TRP A 97 -18.23 8.87 -12.88
CA TRP A 97 -18.00 8.16 -11.62
C TRP A 97 -18.79 8.73 -10.45
N MET A 98 -18.95 10.05 -10.35
CA MET A 98 -19.79 10.69 -9.32
C MET A 98 -21.26 10.27 -9.48
N ARG A 99 -21.77 10.22 -10.72
CA ARG A 99 -23.11 9.67 -11.02
C ARG A 99 -23.22 8.20 -10.68
N ALA A 100 -22.25 7.39 -11.07
CA ALA A 100 -22.24 5.94 -10.81
C ALA A 100 -22.26 5.66 -9.30
N LEU A 101 -21.49 6.41 -8.50
CA LEU A 101 -21.45 6.32 -7.04
C LEU A 101 -22.63 7.02 -6.35
N LEU A 102 -23.60 7.55 -7.12
CA LEU A 102 -24.80 8.23 -6.66
C LEU A 102 -24.53 9.50 -5.82
N LEU A 103 -23.37 10.12 -5.99
CA LEU A 103 -22.96 11.30 -5.24
C LEU A 103 -23.68 12.56 -5.73
N ASP A 104 -24.06 12.61 -7.00
CA ASP A 104 -24.83 13.70 -7.61
C ASP A 104 -26.30 13.75 -7.15
N THR A 105 -26.77 12.66 -6.53
CA THR A 105 -28.16 12.55 -6.04
C THR A 105 -28.30 12.93 -4.56
N LEU A 106 -27.19 13.25 -3.90
CA LEU A 106 -27.24 13.73 -2.52
C LEU A 106 -27.96 15.07 -2.49
N PRO A 107 -28.93 15.27 -1.57
CA PRO A 107 -29.66 16.51 -1.49
C PRO A 107 -28.68 17.65 -1.25
N VAL A 108 -28.61 18.59 -2.19
CA VAL A 108 -27.89 19.85 -2.01
C VAL A 108 -28.44 20.51 -0.75
N PRO A 109 -27.60 20.82 0.26
CA PRO A 109 -28.06 21.59 1.41
C PRO A 109 -28.50 22.97 0.93
N GLY A 110 -29.81 23.19 0.84
CA GLY A 110 -30.38 24.47 0.44
C GLY A 110 -31.76 24.41 -0.22
N SER A 111 -32.19 23.27 -0.75
CA SER A 111 -33.50 23.18 -1.42
C SER A 111 -34.58 22.49 -0.57
N SER A 112 -34.87 23.02 0.62
CA SER A 112 -36.25 23.22 1.14
C SER A 112 -36.28 23.69 2.62
N SER A 113 -36.86 24.88 2.80
CA SER A 113 -37.57 25.41 3.98
C SER A 113 -37.04 25.15 5.40
N SER A 114 -36.53 26.23 6.00
CA SER A 114 -36.72 26.63 7.40
C SER A 114 -36.60 25.52 8.47
N GLY A 115 -35.39 25.33 8.97
CA GLY A 115 -35.14 24.60 10.21
C GLY A 115 -33.66 24.65 10.53
N THR A 116 -33.32 25.12 11.72
CA THR A 116 -31.96 25.17 12.28
C THR A 116 -31.28 23.79 12.17
N GLY A 117 -30.37 23.64 11.22
CA GLY A 117 -29.61 22.42 11.01
C GLY A 117 -28.25 22.77 10.42
N THR A 118 -27.20 22.31 11.07
CA THR A 118 -25.79 22.45 10.72
C THR A 118 -25.57 22.17 9.22
N GLU A 119 -24.94 23.08 8.49
CA GLU A 119 -24.56 22.86 7.09
C GLU A 119 -23.76 21.54 6.97
N PRO A 120 -23.96 20.72 5.91
CA PRO A 120 -23.10 19.59 5.65
C PRO A 120 -21.71 20.12 5.29
N THR A 121 -20.81 20.09 6.25
CA THR A 121 -19.38 20.34 6.05
C THR A 121 -18.83 19.35 5.01
N ASP A 122 -17.83 19.74 4.22
CA ASP A 122 -17.13 18.91 3.23
C ASP A 122 -16.73 17.50 3.74
N ALA A 123 -16.51 17.37 5.05
CA ALA A 123 -16.29 16.09 5.73
C ALA A 123 -17.40 15.05 5.54
N ASN A 124 -18.67 15.46 5.40
CA ASN A 124 -19.82 14.56 5.26
C ASN A 124 -19.96 14.03 3.82
N ALA A 125 -19.72 14.88 2.81
CA ALA A 125 -19.66 14.46 1.41
C ALA A 125 -18.51 13.47 1.19
N MET A 126 -17.35 13.75 1.79
CA MET A 126 -16.16 12.91 1.69
C MET A 126 -16.31 11.54 2.36
N SER A 127 -16.93 11.51 3.54
CA SER A 127 -17.28 10.25 4.21
C SER A 127 -18.29 9.45 3.37
N THR A 128 -19.20 10.11 2.67
CA THR A 128 -20.17 9.43 1.81
C THR A 128 -19.48 8.83 0.57
N LEU A 129 -18.52 9.54 -0.03
CA LEU A 129 -17.73 9.03 -1.16
C LEU A 129 -17.02 7.73 -0.80
N ILE A 130 -16.32 7.66 0.33
CA ILE A 130 -15.61 6.42 0.72
C ILE A 130 -16.58 5.29 1.00
N ASP A 131 -17.63 5.55 1.78
CA ASP A 131 -18.63 4.54 2.14
C ASP A 131 -19.23 3.92 0.86
N ARG A 132 -19.61 4.76 -0.11
CA ARG A 132 -20.10 4.29 -1.41
C ARG A 132 -19.02 3.58 -2.22
N ALA A 133 -17.81 4.13 -2.30
CA ALA A 133 -16.73 3.57 -3.09
C ALA A 133 -16.31 2.17 -2.59
N VAL A 134 -16.14 2.01 -1.27
CA VAL A 134 -15.76 0.73 -0.64
C VAL A 134 -16.81 -0.35 -0.86
N HIS A 135 -18.09 0.00 -0.95
CA HIS A 135 -19.15 -0.98 -1.17
C HIS A 135 -19.46 -1.24 -2.66
N LEU A 136 -19.39 -0.21 -3.51
CA LEU A 136 -19.83 -0.30 -4.91
C LEU A 136 -18.69 -0.64 -5.88
N LEU A 137 -17.46 -0.17 -5.63
CA LEU A 137 -16.35 -0.42 -6.54
C LEU A 137 -15.90 -1.89 -6.58
N PRO A 138 -15.83 -2.64 -5.47
CA PRO A 138 -15.52 -4.07 -5.55
C PRO A 138 -16.54 -4.83 -6.41
N THR A 139 -17.80 -4.47 -6.28
CA THR A 139 -18.90 -5.01 -7.08
C THR A 139 -18.74 -4.68 -8.56
N TRP A 140 -18.41 -3.43 -8.89
CA TRP A 140 -18.11 -3.04 -10.27
C TRP A 140 -17.01 -3.91 -10.87
N VAL A 141 -15.91 -4.11 -10.13
CA VAL A 141 -14.81 -4.95 -10.61
C VAL A 141 -15.29 -6.38 -10.88
N LEU A 142 -16.17 -6.92 -10.03
CA LEU A 142 -16.71 -8.28 -10.19
C LEU A 142 -17.62 -8.43 -11.41
N GLU A 143 -18.45 -7.45 -11.73
CA GLU A 143 -19.56 -7.62 -12.69
C GLU A 143 -19.37 -6.87 -14.03
N ALA A 144 -18.61 -5.77 -14.05
CA ALA A 144 -18.48 -4.94 -15.25
C ALA A 144 -17.67 -5.65 -16.36
N PRO A 145 -17.87 -5.33 -17.65
CA PRO A 145 -16.98 -5.82 -18.71
C PRO A 145 -15.50 -5.59 -18.37
N ILE A 146 -14.65 -6.60 -18.61
CA ILE A 146 -13.23 -6.51 -18.19
C ILE A 146 -12.51 -5.33 -18.86
N GLN A 147 -12.93 -4.94 -20.07
CA GLN A 147 -12.41 -3.76 -20.75
C GLN A 147 -12.68 -2.49 -19.95
N ASP A 148 -13.87 -2.34 -19.37
CA ASP A 148 -14.24 -1.17 -18.57
C ASP A 148 -13.41 -1.09 -17.29
N VAL A 149 -13.10 -2.24 -16.66
CA VAL A 149 -12.20 -2.31 -15.51
C VAL A 149 -10.78 -1.90 -15.90
N VAL A 150 -10.29 -2.38 -17.04
CA VAL A 150 -8.94 -2.04 -17.56
C VAL A 150 -8.84 -0.56 -17.93
N THR A 151 -9.89 0.03 -18.51
CA THR A 151 -9.92 1.44 -18.93
C THR A 151 -10.42 2.41 -17.86
N LEU A 152 -10.82 1.90 -16.69
CA LEU A 152 -11.40 2.68 -15.58
C LEU A 152 -12.67 3.44 -15.99
N THR A 153 -13.51 2.81 -16.83
CA THR A 153 -14.73 3.41 -17.36
C THR A 153 -15.87 3.27 -16.34
N PRO A 154 -16.56 4.37 -15.98
CA PRO A 154 -17.66 4.31 -15.02
C PRO A 154 -18.81 3.46 -15.56
N PRO A 155 -19.43 2.61 -14.73
CA PRO A 155 -20.61 1.86 -15.12
C PRO A 155 -21.85 2.77 -15.20
N ALA A 156 -22.88 2.31 -15.90
CA ALA A 156 -24.19 2.93 -15.81
C ALA A 156 -24.73 2.83 -14.35
N PRO A 157 -25.40 3.86 -13.82
CA PRO A 157 -25.86 3.87 -12.42
C PRO A 157 -26.73 2.66 -12.05
N GLU A 158 -27.46 2.09 -13.01
CA GLU A 158 -28.34 0.93 -12.82
C GLU A 158 -27.57 -0.36 -12.49
N LEU A 159 -26.31 -0.48 -12.96
CA LEU A 159 -25.47 -1.66 -12.72
C LEU A 159 -25.07 -1.76 -11.23
N LEU A 160 -24.83 -0.62 -10.59
CA LEU A 160 -24.47 -0.56 -9.17
C LEU A 160 -25.68 -0.63 -8.23
N GLN A 161 -26.89 -0.37 -8.72
CA GLN A 161 -28.14 -0.43 -7.96
C GLN A 161 -28.72 -1.85 -7.83
N GLN A 162 -28.39 -2.76 -8.76
CA GLN A 162 -28.95 -4.12 -8.78
C GLN A 162 -28.30 -5.08 -7.77
N VAL A 163 -27.29 -4.62 -7.04
CA VAL A 163 -26.46 -5.50 -6.22
C VAL A 163 -26.88 -5.44 -4.77
N THR A 164 -27.65 -6.46 -4.39
CA THR A 164 -27.96 -6.79 -3.00
C THR A 164 -27.05 -7.93 -2.57
N SER A 165 -26.28 -7.69 -1.51
CA SER A 165 -25.66 -8.69 -0.64
C SER A 165 -24.63 -9.63 -1.31
N GLY A 166 -23.37 -9.44 -0.93
CA GLY A 166 -22.23 -10.26 -1.34
C GLY A 166 -22.53 -11.75 -1.27
N GLY A 167 -22.36 -12.43 -2.41
CA GLY A 167 -22.19 -13.87 -2.42
C GLY A 167 -20.96 -14.24 -1.60
N ALA A 168 -21.05 -15.30 -0.80
CA ALA A 168 -19.89 -15.87 -0.13
C ALA A 168 -18.77 -16.10 -1.16
N ALA A 169 -17.53 -15.77 -0.77
CA ALA A 169 -16.38 -16.02 -1.63
C ALA A 169 -16.41 -17.49 -2.08
N SER A 170 -16.43 -17.71 -3.39
CA SER A 170 -16.37 -19.07 -3.92
C SER A 170 -14.96 -19.61 -3.71
N GLY A 171 -14.78 -20.94 -3.65
CA GLY A 171 -13.43 -21.52 -3.60
C GLY A 171 -12.54 -21.11 -4.78
N VAL A 172 -13.15 -20.67 -5.90
CA VAL A 172 -12.43 -20.06 -7.03
C VAL A 172 -11.88 -18.68 -6.66
N THR A 173 -12.65 -17.88 -5.92
CA THR A 173 -12.22 -16.56 -5.44
C THR A 173 -11.01 -16.65 -4.54
N GLU A 174 -11.06 -17.58 -3.60
CA GLU A 174 -9.97 -17.84 -2.65
C GLU A 174 -8.70 -18.31 -3.38
N ALA A 175 -8.84 -19.19 -4.38
CA ALA A 175 -7.72 -19.68 -5.17
C ALA A 175 -7.02 -18.56 -5.99
N TYR A 176 -7.78 -17.68 -6.64
CA TYR A 176 -7.20 -16.55 -7.38
C TYR A 176 -6.57 -15.51 -6.44
N ARG A 177 -7.14 -15.29 -5.25
CA ARG A 177 -6.54 -14.42 -4.24
C ARG A 177 -5.21 -14.97 -3.74
N TRP A 178 -5.17 -16.27 -3.43
CA TRP A 178 -3.93 -16.94 -3.06
C TRP A 178 -2.86 -16.82 -4.15
N LEU A 179 -3.23 -17.02 -5.43
CA LEU A 179 -2.30 -16.88 -6.55
C LEU A 179 -1.70 -15.47 -6.63
N TRP A 180 -2.53 -14.44 -6.48
CA TRP A 180 -2.06 -13.06 -6.44
C TRP A 180 -1.14 -12.83 -5.24
N GLU A 181 -1.57 -13.17 -4.02
CA GLU A 181 -0.77 -12.87 -2.82
C GLU A 181 0.57 -13.60 -2.85
N ARG A 182 0.62 -14.84 -3.36
CA ARG A 182 1.84 -15.62 -3.54
C ARG A 182 2.91 -14.94 -4.38
N PHE A 183 2.51 -14.26 -5.46
CA PHE A 183 3.45 -13.68 -6.42
C PHE A 183 3.54 -12.16 -6.34
N GLY A 184 2.53 -11.53 -5.79
CA GLY A 184 2.35 -10.10 -5.71
C GLY A 184 2.68 -9.49 -4.36
N ASN A 185 2.78 -10.31 -3.31
CA ASN A 185 2.96 -9.83 -1.96
C ASN A 185 3.90 -10.74 -1.15
N ASP A 186 5.14 -10.29 -0.97
CA ASP A 186 6.15 -11.04 -0.20
C ASP A 186 5.91 -10.97 1.33
N ASP A 187 4.98 -10.13 1.80
CA ASP A 187 4.67 -9.93 3.21
C ASP A 187 3.45 -10.75 3.65
N LEU A 188 3.71 -11.93 4.21
CA LEU A 188 2.69 -12.85 4.75
C LEU A 188 1.80 -12.21 5.84
N SER A 189 2.23 -11.13 6.48
CA SER A 189 1.40 -10.45 7.49
C SER A 189 0.18 -9.73 6.89
N LYS A 190 0.28 -9.38 5.59
CA LYS A 190 -0.78 -8.73 4.81
C LYS A 190 -1.69 -9.71 4.08
N TRP A 191 -1.35 -10.99 4.04
CA TRP A 191 -2.16 -12.01 3.35
C TRP A 191 -3.49 -12.24 4.06
N ALA A 192 -4.50 -12.62 3.28
CA ALA A 192 -5.78 -13.07 3.81
C ALA A 192 -5.62 -14.40 4.56
N ASP A 193 -6.44 -14.60 5.60
CA ASP A 193 -6.40 -15.81 6.42
C ASP A 193 -6.58 -17.08 5.60
N GLU A 194 -7.48 -17.01 4.61
CA GLU A 194 -7.76 -18.11 3.70
C GLU A 194 -6.57 -18.39 2.77
N SER A 195 -5.88 -17.36 2.27
CA SER A 195 -4.67 -17.56 1.48
C SER A 195 -3.54 -18.20 2.29
N LEU A 196 -3.37 -17.83 3.57
CA LEU A 196 -2.41 -18.49 4.46
C LEU A 196 -2.77 -19.97 4.65
N ARG A 197 -4.06 -20.29 4.77
CA ARG A 197 -4.54 -21.67 4.86
C ARG A 197 -4.29 -22.44 3.56
N LEU A 198 -4.62 -21.87 2.41
CA LEU A 198 -4.38 -22.49 1.10
C LEU A 198 -2.90 -22.69 0.83
N GLU A 199 -2.06 -21.74 1.22
CA GLU A 199 -0.60 -21.84 1.13
C GLU A 199 -0.08 -23.03 1.92
N PHE A 200 -0.50 -23.16 3.17
CA PHE A 200 -0.15 -24.32 4.00
C PHE A 200 -0.62 -25.64 3.37
N GLN A 201 -1.90 -25.72 2.96
CA GLN A 201 -2.46 -26.93 2.36
C GLN A 201 -1.79 -27.30 1.04
N TRP A 202 -1.42 -26.32 0.23
CA TRP A 202 -0.68 -26.53 -1.00
C TRP A 202 0.73 -27.07 -0.74
N ARG A 203 1.45 -26.52 0.25
CA ARG A 203 2.80 -26.98 0.66
C ARG A 203 2.78 -28.42 1.16
N GLU A 204 1.73 -28.79 1.88
CA GLU A 204 1.49 -30.16 2.38
C GLU A 204 0.88 -31.09 1.32
N GLN A 205 0.59 -30.59 0.11
CA GLN A 205 -0.03 -31.32 -1.00
C GLN A 205 -1.46 -31.82 -0.72
N ASP A 206 -2.13 -31.22 0.26
CA ASP A 206 -3.52 -31.49 0.66
C ASP A 206 -4.54 -30.74 -0.20
N TRP A 207 -4.09 -29.74 -0.97
CA TRP A 207 -4.94 -28.95 -1.86
C TRP A 207 -4.23 -28.67 -3.19
N GLN A 208 -5.03 -28.63 -4.27
CA GLN A 208 -4.59 -28.21 -5.59
C GLN A 208 -5.51 -27.10 -6.12
N PRO A 209 -4.94 -26.00 -6.65
CA PRO A 209 -5.70 -24.93 -7.25
C PRO A 209 -6.37 -25.36 -8.57
N PRO A 210 -7.42 -24.63 -8.99
CA PRO A 210 -8.20 -24.94 -10.19
C PRO A 210 -7.51 -24.51 -11.52
N PHE A 211 -6.22 -24.20 -11.50
CA PHE A 211 -5.43 -23.77 -12.66
C PHE A 211 -4.05 -24.44 -12.67
N PRO A 212 -3.36 -24.54 -13.83
CA PRO A 212 -2.06 -25.18 -13.93
C PRO A 212 -1.01 -24.53 -13.03
N LEU A 213 -0.10 -25.36 -12.50
CA LEU A 213 0.98 -24.94 -11.60
C LEU A 213 2.38 -25.06 -12.21
N ASP A 214 2.47 -25.09 -13.53
CA ASP A 214 3.74 -25.27 -14.21
C ASP A 214 4.71 -24.15 -13.81
N GLY A 215 5.87 -24.54 -13.26
CA GLY A 215 6.89 -23.60 -12.78
C GLY A 215 6.74 -23.12 -11.33
N LEU A 216 5.71 -23.54 -10.58
CA LEU A 216 5.57 -23.18 -9.17
C LEU A 216 6.44 -24.04 -8.26
N THR A 217 7.38 -23.39 -7.57
CA THR A 217 8.23 -24.03 -6.56
C THR A 217 7.78 -23.69 -5.15
N VAL A 218 7.90 -24.66 -4.23
CA VAL A 218 7.69 -24.44 -2.80
C VAL A 218 8.94 -23.78 -2.22
N ASP A 219 8.85 -22.52 -1.81
CA ASP A 219 9.86 -21.91 -0.95
C ASP A 219 9.59 -22.28 0.52
N ARG A 220 10.47 -23.11 1.10
CA ARG A 220 10.39 -23.50 2.51
C ARG A 220 11.11 -22.54 3.45
N ALA A 221 11.83 -21.54 2.95
CA ALA A 221 12.51 -20.56 3.80
C ALA A 221 11.49 -19.71 4.59
N SER A 222 10.30 -19.51 4.02
CA SER A 222 9.19 -18.78 4.63
C SER A 222 8.30 -19.61 5.58
N ASP A 223 8.55 -20.91 5.77
CA ASP A 223 7.74 -21.79 6.64
C ASP A 223 7.60 -21.24 8.08
N PRO A 224 8.67 -20.76 8.76
CA PRO A 224 8.52 -20.26 10.12
C PRO A 224 7.59 -19.05 10.21
N GLU A 225 7.64 -18.15 9.23
CA GLU A 225 6.80 -16.96 9.21
C GLU A 225 5.34 -17.31 8.89
N LEU A 226 5.11 -18.22 7.94
CA LEU A 226 3.78 -18.76 7.66
C LEU A 226 3.12 -19.34 8.92
N HIS A 227 3.83 -20.21 9.65
CA HIS A 227 3.33 -20.80 10.89
C HIS A 227 3.05 -19.74 11.97
N VAL A 228 3.92 -18.74 12.12
CA VAL A 228 3.73 -17.64 13.08
C VAL A 228 2.49 -16.81 12.71
N GLN A 229 2.30 -16.48 11.44
CA GLN A 229 1.14 -15.71 11.00
C GLN A 229 -0.15 -16.50 11.18
N MET A 230 -0.20 -17.77 10.78
CA MET A 230 -1.35 -18.64 11.04
C MET A 230 -1.67 -18.74 12.54
N ALA A 231 -0.66 -18.91 13.39
CA ALA A 231 -0.85 -18.96 14.85
C ALA A 231 -1.38 -17.62 15.41
N LYS A 232 -0.89 -16.48 14.92
CA LYS A 232 -1.41 -15.15 15.29
C LYS A 232 -2.89 -15.02 14.93
N ARG A 233 -3.30 -15.48 13.76
CA ARG A 233 -4.71 -15.43 13.30
C ARG A 233 -5.61 -16.35 14.13
N TRP A 234 -5.15 -17.56 14.42
CA TRP A 234 -5.87 -18.49 15.30
C TRP A 234 -6.16 -17.89 16.68
N VAL A 235 -5.20 -17.15 17.25
CA VAL A 235 -5.34 -16.52 18.57
C VAL A 235 -6.18 -15.24 18.52
N ARG A 236 -6.02 -14.41 17.49
CA ARG A 236 -6.69 -13.09 17.37
C ARG A 236 -8.12 -13.17 16.82
N GLY A 237 -8.48 -14.28 16.17
CA GLY A 237 -9.73 -14.42 15.43
C GLY A 237 -9.58 -14.03 13.95
N PRO A 238 -10.52 -14.46 13.08
CA PRO A 238 -10.40 -14.29 11.64
C PRO A 238 -10.63 -12.86 11.14
N ASP A 239 -10.02 -12.58 9.98
CA ASP A 239 -10.06 -11.41 9.09
C ASP A 239 -9.58 -10.05 9.63
N LEU A 240 -8.79 -9.36 8.80
CA LEU A 240 -8.58 -7.91 8.92
C LEU A 240 -9.83 -7.20 8.42
N PRO A 241 -10.43 -6.27 9.18
CA PRO A 241 -11.53 -5.43 8.71
C PRO A 241 -11.23 -4.79 7.35
N ASP A 242 -12.24 -4.66 6.48
CA ASP A 242 -12.12 -4.07 5.13
C ASP A 242 -11.39 -2.71 5.13
N GLN A 243 -11.59 -1.92 6.17
CA GLN A 243 -10.90 -0.64 6.38
C GLN A 243 -9.37 -0.78 6.43
N ILE A 244 -8.86 -1.83 7.10
CA ILE A 244 -7.43 -2.11 7.17
C ILE A 244 -6.88 -2.53 5.79
N GLN A 245 -7.67 -3.27 5.00
CA GLN A 245 -7.28 -3.66 3.65
C GLN A 245 -7.18 -2.45 2.72
N LEU A 246 -8.16 -1.54 2.76
CA LEU A 246 -8.09 -0.27 2.05
C LEU A 246 -6.86 0.54 2.48
N LEU A 247 -6.56 0.62 3.78
CA LEU A 247 -5.39 1.34 4.26
C LEU A 247 -4.08 0.80 3.66
N PHE A 248 -3.92 -0.51 3.56
CA PHE A 248 -2.75 -1.12 2.92
C PHE A 248 -2.69 -0.83 1.42
N GLN A 249 -3.83 -0.85 0.73
CA GLN A 249 -3.89 -0.49 -0.68
C GLN A 249 -3.53 0.98 -0.93
N LEU A 250 -4.04 1.90 -0.09
CA LEU A 250 -3.66 3.31 -0.14
C LEU A 250 -2.19 3.52 0.19
N GLN A 251 -1.62 2.69 1.07
CA GLN A 251 -0.19 2.71 1.36
C GLN A 251 0.64 2.34 0.14
N ASP A 252 0.31 1.28 -0.57
CA ASP A 252 1.04 0.89 -1.78
C ASP A 252 0.92 1.97 -2.87
N GLN A 253 -0.29 2.53 -3.06
CA GLN A 253 -0.49 3.65 -3.98
C GLN A 253 0.28 4.91 -3.58
N ALA A 254 0.36 5.21 -2.28
CA ALA A 254 1.14 6.33 -1.78
C ALA A 254 2.63 6.14 -2.07
N ILE A 255 3.17 4.92 -1.89
CA ILE A 255 4.57 4.63 -2.23
C ILE A 255 4.84 4.86 -3.72
N ASP A 256 3.92 4.45 -4.61
CA ASP A 256 4.04 4.70 -6.04
C ASP A 256 4.10 6.23 -6.32
N PHE A 257 3.22 7.03 -5.69
CA PHE A 257 3.28 8.49 -5.78
C PHE A 257 4.56 9.10 -5.21
N LEU A 258 5.04 8.63 -4.06
CA LEU A 258 6.27 9.13 -3.45
C LEU A 258 7.50 8.85 -4.32
N THR A 259 7.53 7.70 -5.00
CA THR A 259 8.58 7.34 -5.97
C THR A 259 8.57 8.27 -7.17
N GLU A 260 7.38 8.72 -7.59
CA GLU A 260 7.19 9.74 -8.63
C GLU A 260 7.38 11.19 -8.12
N GLN A 261 7.79 11.38 -6.86
CA GLN A 261 7.92 12.68 -6.17
C GLN A 261 6.61 13.48 -6.03
N ARG A 262 5.48 12.79 -6.08
CA ARG A 262 4.13 13.34 -6.00
C ARG A 262 3.61 13.33 -4.58
N TYR A 263 4.28 14.13 -3.75
CA TYR A 263 4.09 14.11 -2.30
C TYR A 263 2.71 14.62 -1.86
N THR A 264 2.12 15.56 -2.60
CA THR A 264 0.82 16.15 -2.26
C THR A 264 -0.28 15.12 -2.41
N GLU A 265 -0.26 14.38 -3.52
CA GLU A 265 -1.24 13.33 -3.80
C GLU A 265 -1.08 12.14 -2.85
N ALA A 266 0.16 11.77 -2.51
CA ALA A 266 0.41 10.74 -1.49
C ALA A 266 -0.17 11.13 -0.12
N ALA A 267 0.00 12.38 0.31
CA ALA A 267 -0.56 12.87 1.56
C ALA A 267 -2.09 12.93 1.53
N ALA A 268 -2.69 13.37 0.41
CA ALA A 268 -4.13 13.49 0.25
C ALA A 268 -4.88 12.17 0.51
N LEU A 269 -4.31 11.03 0.10
CA LEU A 269 -4.90 9.70 0.37
C LEU A 269 -5.14 9.46 1.87
N PHE A 270 -4.18 9.83 2.71
CA PHE A 270 -4.27 9.62 4.16
C PHE A 270 -5.03 10.73 4.88
N GLU A 271 -4.94 11.98 4.43
CA GLU A 271 -5.79 13.07 4.93
C GLU A 271 -7.27 12.71 4.75
N PHE A 272 -7.60 12.17 3.58
CA PHE A 272 -8.92 11.68 3.23
C PHE A 272 -9.34 10.47 4.09
N TYR A 273 -8.52 9.42 4.18
CA TYR A 273 -8.82 8.24 5.00
C TYR A 273 -9.07 8.60 6.49
N LEU A 274 -8.28 9.54 7.03
CA LEU A 274 -8.41 9.98 8.43
C LEU A 274 -9.67 10.81 8.70
N LYS A 275 -10.37 11.35 7.68
CA LYS A 275 -11.68 12.01 7.86
C LYS A 275 -12.73 11.01 8.38
N GLN A 276 -12.64 9.74 7.97
CA GLN A 276 -13.54 8.67 8.43
C GLN A 276 -13.05 7.92 9.65
N THR A 277 -11.73 7.68 9.72
CA THR A 277 -11.13 6.97 10.84
C THR A 277 -10.13 7.88 11.58
N PRO A 278 -10.58 8.96 12.26
CA PRO A 278 -9.67 9.88 12.94
C PRO A 278 -8.81 9.21 14.01
N GLY A 279 -9.24 8.07 14.55
CA GLY A 279 -8.49 7.33 15.56
C GLY A 279 -7.32 6.51 15.03
N ASP A 280 -7.21 6.33 13.70
CA ASP A 280 -6.25 5.41 13.11
C ASP A 280 -4.81 5.91 13.30
N VAL A 281 -4.01 5.09 13.99
CA VAL A 281 -2.62 5.38 14.32
C VAL A 281 -1.71 5.15 13.11
N LEU A 282 -1.98 4.10 12.33
CA LEU A 282 -1.16 3.73 11.17
C LEU A 282 -1.38 4.73 10.03
N ALA A 283 -2.63 5.06 9.72
CA ALA A 283 -2.94 6.07 8.70
C ALA A 283 -2.33 7.44 9.05
N ARG A 284 -2.33 7.81 10.34
CA ARG A 284 -1.70 9.06 10.79
C ARG A 284 -0.18 9.02 10.73
N ASN A 285 0.45 7.87 10.98
CA ASN A 285 1.87 7.68 10.72
C ASN A 285 2.19 7.87 9.23
N ASN A 286 1.40 7.24 8.36
CA ASN A 286 1.58 7.31 6.91
C ASN A 286 1.35 8.72 6.36
N LEU A 287 0.39 9.48 6.91
CA LEU A 287 0.23 10.90 6.61
C LEU A 287 1.49 11.70 6.99
N GLY A 288 1.98 11.52 8.22
CA GLY A 288 3.21 12.18 8.67
C GLY A 288 4.41 11.83 7.80
N PHE A 289 4.51 10.58 7.35
CA PHE A 289 5.53 10.13 6.41
C PHE A 289 5.43 10.84 5.05
N CYS A 290 4.24 10.93 4.46
CA CYS A 290 4.04 11.55 3.15
C CYS A 290 4.21 13.08 3.19
N LEU A 291 3.92 13.72 4.31
CA LEU A 291 4.10 15.17 4.49
C LEU A 291 5.56 15.59 4.69
N MET A 292 6.46 14.66 5.00
CA MET A 292 7.83 14.97 5.39
C MET A 292 8.62 15.78 4.35
N PRO A 293 8.54 15.49 3.02
CA PRO A 293 9.19 16.30 1.99
C PRO A 293 8.56 17.68 1.77
N LEU A 294 7.29 17.86 2.14
CA LEU A 294 6.53 19.09 1.85
C LEU A 294 6.49 20.07 3.03
N ARG A 295 6.18 19.55 4.21
CA ARG A 295 5.85 20.29 5.44
C ARG A 295 6.35 19.51 6.66
N PRO A 296 7.68 19.45 6.89
CA PRO A 296 8.27 18.65 7.96
C PRO A 296 7.74 19.01 9.37
N GLU A 297 7.29 20.25 9.58
CA GLU A 297 6.65 20.69 10.82
C GLU A 297 5.30 19.98 11.05
N MET A 298 4.47 19.90 10.01
CA MET A 298 3.18 19.21 10.07
C MET A 298 3.36 17.70 10.16
N ALA A 299 4.33 17.14 9.42
CA ALA A 299 4.72 15.75 9.55
C ALA A 299 5.06 15.40 11.01
N LEU A 300 5.92 16.21 11.64
CA LEU A 300 6.29 16.02 13.05
C LEU A 300 5.07 16.12 13.98
N HIS A 301 4.16 17.07 13.75
CA HIS A 301 2.94 17.19 14.54
C HIS A 301 2.10 15.92 14.53
N HIS A 302 1.85 15.35 13.34
CA HIS A 302 1.09 14.10 13.20
C HIS A 302 1.79 12.93 13.89
N LEU A 303 3.10 12.77 13.67
CA LEU A 303 3.89 11.68 14.25
C LEU A 303 3.98 11.76 15.78
N GLU A 304 4.13 12.95 16.34
CA GLU A 304 4.15 13.17 17.80
C GLU A 304 2.83 12.81 18.46
N SER A 305 1.70 13.11 17.81
CA SER A 305 0.36 12.85 18.35
C SER A 305 0.07 11.35 18.56
N ILE A 306 0.81 10.48 17.88
CA ILE A 306 0.64 9.01 17.92
C ILE A 306 1.79 8.27 18.60
N ARG A 307 2.89 8.95 18.95
CA ARG A 307 4.13 8.30 19.41
C ARG A 307 3.92 7.35 20.59
N LEU A 308 3.01 7.68 21.52
CA LEU A 308 2.71 6.85 22.69
C LEU A 308 1.67 5.76 22.44
N LYS A 309 1.07 5.74 21.24
CA LYS A 309 -0.01 4.82 20.87
C LYS A 309 0.44 3.71 19.93
N THR A 310 1.68 3.74 19.43
CA THR A 310 2.20 2.75 18.48
C THR A 310 2.78 1.53 19.22
N ALA A 311 1.93 0.54 19.50
CA ALA A 311 2.37 -0.71 20.14
C ALA A 311 3.09 -1.66 19.17
N ASP A 312 2.65 -1.71 17.90
CA ASP A 312 3.11 -2.72 16.95
C ASP A 312 4.44 -2.36 16.27
N ASN A 313 4.75 -1.08 16.07
CA ASN A 313 6.00 -0.66 15.44
C ASN A 313 6.56 0.68 15.98
N PRO A 314 7.01 0.71 17.24
CA PRO A 314 7.53 1.93 17.86
C PRO A 314 8.83 2.42 17.21
N THR A 315 9.64 1.53 16.63
CA THR A 315 10.91 1.89 15.98
C THR A 315 10.67 2.65 14.67
N MET A 316 9.70 2.23 13.83
CA MET A 316 9.39 2.94 12.59
C MET A 316 8.89 4.36 12.86
N THR A 317 7.93 4.53 13.77
CA THR A 317 7.42 5.86 14.14
C THR A 317 8.55 6.74 14.67
N LEU A 318 9.46 6.19 15.48
CA LEU A 318 10.60 6.94 15.97
C LEU A 318 11.54 7.38 14.86
N ILE A 319 11.85 6.52 13.89
CA ILE A 319 12.70 6.90 12.75
C ILE A 319 12.06 8.08 12.03
N ASN A 320 10.75 8.00 11.72
CA ASN A 320 10.03 9.09 11.06
C ASN A 320 10.10 10.40 11.88
N VAL A 321 9.93 10.33 13.20
CA VAL A 321 10.06 11.48 14.10
C VAL A 321 11.48 12.05 14.07
N CYS A 322 12.51 11.20 14.15
CA CYS A 322 13.91 11.64 14.13
C CYS A 322 14.29 12.27 12.78
N THR A 323 13.82 11.71 11.66
CA THR A 323 14.03 12.29 10.33
C THR A 323 13.33 13.65 10.20
N ALA A 324 12.07 13.78 10.63
CA ALA A 324 11.37 15.06 10.63
C ALA A 324 12.07 16.10 11.52
N LEU A 325 12.54 15.72 12.72
CA LEU A 325 13.32 16.61 13.58
C LEU A 325 14.64 17.04 12.92
N ALA A 326 15.32 16.12 12.22
CA ALA A 326 16.55 16.43 11.51
C ALA A 326 16.31 17.45 10.40
N LEU A 327 15.28 17.27 9.57
CA LEU A 327 14.87 18.23 8.53
C LEU A 327 14.56 19.63 9.07
N LEU A 328 14.10 19.72 10.32
CA LEU A 328 13.84 20.98 11.02
C LEU A 328 15.07 21.56 11.72
N GLY A 329 16.28 21.03 11.47
CA GLY A 329 17.53 21.46 12.12
C GLY A 329 17.66 21.03 13.59
N ARG A 330 16.74 20.23 14.13
CA ARG A 330 16.71 19.79 15.54
C ARG A 330 17.48 18.49 15.75
N HIS A 331 18.70 18.44 15.23
CA HIS A 331 19.51 17.22 15.17
C HIS A 331 19.88 16.65 16.55
N GLY A 332 20.18 17.52 17.51
CA GLY A 332 20.51 17.10 18.89
C GLY A 332 19.34 16.35 19.54
N GLU A 333 18.12 16.86 19.39
CA GLU A 333 16.93 16.21 19.92
C GLU A 333 16.63 14.88 19.24
N ALA A 334 16.78 14.82 17.90
CA ALA A 334 16.64 13.57 17.16
C ALA A 334 17.61 12.49 17.69
N LEU A 335 18.88 12.87 17.91
CA LEU A 335 19.90 11.96 18.41
C LEU A 335 19.61 11.47 19.84
N GLU A 336 19.21 12.37 20.75
CA GLU A 336 18.85 11.99 22.13
C GLU A 336 17.69 10.98 22.16
N ARG A 337 16.68 11.18 21.32
CA ARG A 337 15.53 10.27 21.23
C ARG A 337 15.92 8.91 20.67
N ALA A 338 16.77 8.87 19.65
CA ALA A 338 17.33 7.62 19.13
C ALA A 338 18.13 6.87 20.20
N GLU A 339 18.94 7.58 21.00
CA GLU A 339 19.69 6.98 22.11
C GLU A 339 18.75 6.41 23.18
N TYR A 340 17.75 7.17 23.60
CA TYR A 340 16.78 6.73 24.61
C TYR A 340 16.04 5.46 24.18
N HIS A 341 15.58 5.41 22.93
CA HIS A 341 14.90 4.22 22.40
C HIS A 341 15.83 3.01 22.35
N TRP A 342 17.07 3.20 21.88
CA TRP A 342 18.03 2.11 21.80
C TRP A 342 18.36 1.52 23.18
N GLN A 343 18.49 2.36 24.21
CA GLN A 343 18.76 1.92 25.58
C GLN A 343 17.64 1.06 26.16
N ARG A 344 16.38 1.27 25.72
CA ARG A 344 15.23 0.46 26.14
C ARG A 344 15.14 -0.88 25.43
N GLY A 345 16.03 -1.14 24.47
CA GLY A 345 15.98 -2.30 23.60
C GLY A 345 15.03 -2.04 22.42
N PRO A 346 15.55 -1.77 21.21
CA PRO A 346 14.67 -1.62 20.06
C PRO A 346 13.95 -2.95 19.80
N ALA A 347 12.71 -2.88 19.31
CA ALA A 347 11.93 -4.07 18.97
C ALA A 347 12.72 -5.02 18.06
N ALA A 348 12.46 -6.32 18.18
CA ALA A 348 13.07 -7.33 17.32
C ALA A 348 12.85 -7.00 15.83
N ALA A 349 13.73 -7.53 14.97
CA ALA A 349 13.57 -7.39 13.52
C ALA A 349 12.15 -7.80 13.12
N GLN A 350 11.49 -6.93 12.36
CA GLN A 350 10.19 -7.23 11.78
C GLN A 350 10.42 -7.88 10.42
N PHE A 351 9.62 -8.89 10.11
CA PHE A 351 9.59 -9.49 8.78
C PHE A 351 9.02 -8.46 7.79
N GLY A 352 9.56 -8.44 6.57
CA GLY A 352 9.05 -7.61 5.46
C GLY A 352 9.70 -6.22 5.27
N GLY A 353 10.40 -5.68 6.27
CA GLY A 353 11.00 -4.34 6.18
C GLY A 353 9.96 -3.20 6.14
N ALA A 354 10.40 -1.98 5.84
CA ALA A 354 9.50 -0.84 5.62
C ALA A 354 10.12 0.22 4.70
N TYR A 355 9.28 0.99 4.03
CA TYR A 355 9.72 2.21 3.36
C TYR A 355 10.04 3.32 4.38
N LEU A 356 11.19 3.96 4.22
CA LEU A 356 11.69 5.03 5.08
C LEU A 356 12.27 6.18 4.24
N TRP A 357 12.26 7.37 4.81
CA TRP A 357 13.06 8.49 4.32
C TRP A 357 14.47 8.38 4.90
N ARG A 358 15.46 8.15 4.03
CA ARG A 358 16.87 8.19 4.40
C ARG A 358 17.39 9.61 4.26
N LEU A 359 17.88 10.17 5.36
CA LEU A 359 18.51 11.48 5.39
C LEU A 359 19.93 11.41 4.83
N LYS A 360 20.27 12.30 3.89
CA LYS A 360 21.61 12.50 3.33
C LYS A 360 21.82 13.98 3.06
N ASP A 361 22.78 14.60 3.74
CA ASP A 361 23.16 16.02 3.55
C ASP A 361 21.94 16.97 3.55
N ASP A 362 21.05 16.82 4.54
CA ASP A 362 19.77 17.53 4.69
C ASP A 362 18.71 17.29 3.59
N ALA A 363 18.99 16.42 2.62
CA ALA A 363 18.01 15.87 1.69
C ALA A 363 17.49 14.51 2.16
N ILE A 364 16.34 14.08 1.62
CA ILE A 364 15.74 12.77 1.90
C ILE A 364 15.53 11.98 0.62
N ASP A 365 15.89 10.70 0.69
CA ASP A 365 15.64 9.72 -0.37
C ASP A 365 14.68 8.63 0.15
N LEU A 366 13.72 8.22 -0.68
CA LEU A 366 12.85 7.09 -0.35
C LEU A 366 13.63 5.78 -0.51
N VAL A 367 13.65 4.94 0.53
CA VAL A 367 14.31 3.64 0.51
C VAL A 367 13.45 2.56 1.15
N HIS A 368 13.52 1.34 0.63
CA HIS A 368 13.01 0.16 1.31
C HIS A 368 14.06 -0.39 2.27
N ALA A 369 13.76 -0.42 3.56
CA ALA A 369 14.67 -0.83 4.62
C ALA A 369 14.26 -2.18 5.24
N PRO A 370 15.04 -3.25 5.06
CA PRO A 370 14.71 -4.57 5.61
C PRO A 370 14.89 -4.67 7.13
N ASP A 371 15.82 -3.91 7.74
CA ASP A 371 16.01 -3.86 9.20
C ASP A 371 15.90 -2.42 9.72
N LEU A 372 14.83 -2.16 10.48
CA LEU A 372 14.57 -0.86 11.08
C LEU A 372 15.61 -0.46 12.13
N ARG A 373 16.19 -1.43 12.84
CA ARG A 373 17.24 -1.16 13.84
C ARG A 373 18.51 -0.68 13.15
N LEU A 374 18.84 -1.27 12.01
CA LEU A 374 19.97 -0.84 11.20
C LEU A 374 19.74 0.57 10.66
N SER A 375 18.54 0.85 10.12
CA SER A 375 18.17 2.19 9.67
C SER A 375 18.25 3.24 10.78
N LEU A 376 17.78 2.93 11.99
CA LEU A 376 17.91 3.81 13.15
C LEU A 376 19.38 4.05 13.52
N ALA A 377 20.22 3.01 13.48
CA ALA A 377 21.64 3.14 13.77
C ALA A 377 22.37 4.02 12.76
N HIS A 378 22.08 3.87 11.46
CA HIS A 378 22.63 4.73 10.40
C HIS A 378 22.18 6.19 10.54
N LEU A 379 20.90 6.43 10.79
CA LEU A 379 20.38 7.78 11.03
C LEU A 379 21.09 8.44 12.22
N ALA A 380 21.16 7.75 13.35
CA ALA A 380 21.80 8.28 14.55
C ALA A 380 23.32 8.46 14.39
N HIS A 381 23.98 7.61 13.59
CA HIS A 381 25.38 7.79 13.21
C HIS A 381 25.59 9.09 12.42
N GLY A 382 24.77 9.32 11.37
CA GLY A 382 24.83 10.55 10.57
C GLY A 382 24.57 11.81 11.39
N LEU A 383 23.57 11.78 12.28
CA LEU A 383 23.29 12.88 13.22
C LEU A 383 24.48 13.17 14.15
N ALA A 384 25.13 12.12 14.68
CA ALA A 384 26.30 12.28 15.54
C ALA A 384 27.52 12.84 14.78
N GLN A 385 27.68 12.50 13.49
CA GLN A 385 28.72 13.08 12.63
C GLN A 385 28.47 14.56 12.40
N HIS A 386 27.23 14.94 12.04
CA HIS A 386 26.86 16.33 11.83
C HIS A 386 27.11 17.18 13.09
N LEU A 387 26.77 16.66 14.27
CA LEU A 387 26.98 17.34 15.55
C LEU A 387 28.44 17.32 16.06
N ASN A 388 29.37 16.69 15.32
CA ASN A 388 30.78 16.52 15.71
C ASN A 388 30.97 15.85 17.09
N LEU A 389 30.23 14.76 17.34
CA LEU A 389 30.26 14.01 18.61
C LEU A 389 31.00 12.65 18.45
N PRO A 390 32.34 12.61 18.49
CA PRO A 390 33.14 11.45 18.07
C PRO A 390 32.84 10.17 18.88
N ASP A 391 32.58 10.30 20.18
CA ASP A 391 32.22 9.15 21.03
C ASP A 391 30.90 8.51 20.62
N ARG A 392 29.92 9.33 20.21
CA ARG A 392 28.61 8.86 19.75
C ARG A 392 28.70 8.28 18.35
N VAL A 393 29.49 8.90 17.46
CA VAL A 393 29.79 8.37 16.12
C VAL A 393 30.33 6.94 16.21
N ARG A 394 31.35 6.72 17.06
CA ARG A 394 31.93 5.39 17.29
C ARG A 394 30.89 4.40 17.82
N ARG A 395 30.13 4.79 18.84
CA ARG A 395 29.11 3.93 19.46
C ARG A 395 28.03 3.50 18.46
N TRP A 396 27.54 4.41 17.63
CA TRP A 396 26.50 4.09 16.64
C TRP A 396 27.02 3.25 15.47
N ARG A 397 28.31 3.40 15.13
CA ARG A 397 28.98 2.50 14.17
C ARG A 397 29.06 1.07 14.71
N GLU A 398 29.55 0.90 15.94
CA GLU A 398 29.64 -0.43 16.60
C GLU A 398 28.26 -1.11 16.67
N ARG A 399 27.19 -0.34 16.89
CA ARG A 399 25.81 -0.84 16.89
C ARG A 399 25.34 -1.32 15.51
N ALA A 400 25.68 -0.60 14.45
CA ALA A 400 25.34 -1.02 13.08
C ALA A 400 26.13 -2.27 12.67
N GLU A 401 27.42 -2.33 13.00
CA GLU A 401 28.28 -3.50 12.75
C GLU A 401 27.77 -4.75 13.47
N ALA A 402 27.31 -4.61 14.73
CA ALA A 402 26.72 -5.70 15.50
C ALA A 402 25.41 -6.25 14.89
N LEU A 403 24.73 -5.47 14.05
CA LEU A 403 23.54 -5.89 13.31
C LEU A 403 23.87 -6.48 11.94
N GLY A 404 25.14 -6.63 11.59
CA GLY A 404 25.59 -7.27 10.34
C GLY A 404 25.84 -6.30 9.19
N ALA A 405 25.90 -4.98 9.42
CA ALA A 405 26.35 -4.05 8.39
C ALA A 405 27.88 -4.13 8.25
N THR A 406 28.37 -4.52 7.08
CA THR A 406 29.78 -4.34 6.71
C THR A 406 30.05 -2.86 6.48
N ALA A 407 31.15 -2.35 7.04
CA ALA A 407 31.55 -0.95 6.91
C ALA A 407 31.54 -0.46 5.45
N PRO A 408 31.11 0.78 5.16
CA PRO A 408 31.16 1.36 3.82
C PRO A 408 32.59 1.54 3.31
#